data_AF-Q0B4E9-F1
#
_entry.id   AF-Q0B4E9-F1
#
_cell.length_a   1.000
_cell.length_b   1.000
_cell.length_c   1.000
_cell.angle_alpha   90.00
_cell.angle_beta   90.00
_cell.angle_gamma   90.00
#
_symmetry.space_group_name_H-M   'P 1'
#
loop_
_entity.id
_entity.type
_entity.pdbx_description
1 polymer ?
#
loop_
_entity_poly.entity_id
_entity_poly.type
_entity_poly.pdbx_seq_one_letter_code
_entity_poly.pdbx_strand_id
1 'polypeptide(L)'
;MMDAAQSSPPLQLGCDRPTFYLAITMAKPILTVLLKRPFPDAFRFIEAMLQPLGFLLLNPESRQIMHWSDEGEQIPIPLDKISDEASTGTIKNVQFWKTGCDDLFMSWVDTSSGWSFSFHLDGVAPELKVALATALSNSVLIDLKQQYEDECAFRIDFD
;
A
#
# COMPACT_ATOMS: atom_id res chain seq x y z
N MET A 1 17.98 -43.57 33.09
CA MET A 1 16.80 -43.41 32.21
C MET A 1 16.69 -41.92 31.93
N MET A 2 16.83 -41.55 30.66
CA MET A 2 16.90 -40.17 30.20
C MET A 2 15.52 -39.49 30.23
N ASP A 3 15.53 -38.21 30.63
CA ASP A 3 14.42 -37.27 30.54
C ASP A 3 13.89 -37.14 29.12
N ALA A 4 12.57 -37.19 28.97
CA ALA A 4 11.87 -36.76 27.77
C ALA A 4 11.12 -35.46 28.10
N ALA A 5 11.78 -34.32 27.87
CA ALA A 5 11.12 -33.02 27.84
C ALA A 5 10.18 -33.00 26.62
N GLN A 6 8.87 -32.92 26.88
CA GLN A 6 7.88 -32.67 25.84
C GLN A 6 8.09 -31.25 25.31
N SER A 7 8.64 -31.14 24.10
CA SER A 7 8.69 -29.88 23.36
C SER A 7 7.26 -29.47 23.00
N SER A 8 6.76 -28.41 23.63
CA SER A 8 5.55 -27.73 23.16
C SER A 8 5.75 -27.26 21.71
N PRO A 9 4.76 -27.43 20.82
CA PRO A 9 4.86 -26.88 19.46
C PRO A 9 4.92 -25.34 19.54
N PRO A 10 5.63 -24.67 18.62
CA PRO A 10 5.64 -23.22 18.57
C PRO A 10 4.21 -22.73 18.34
N LEU A 11 3.76 -21.79 19.18
CA LEU A 11 2.55 -21.02 18.94
C LEU A 11 2.66 -20.38 17.55
N GLN A 12 1.96 -20.93 16.56
CA GLN A 12 1.63 -20.16 15.38
C GLN A 12 0.67 -19.07 15.84
N LEU A 13 1.20 -17.86 16.06
CA LEU A 13 0.39 -16.65 16.02
C LEU A 13 -0.06 -16.52 14.56
N GLY A 14 -1.14 -17.22 14.20
CA GLY A 14 -1.85 -16.93 12.97
C GLY A 14 -2.31 -15.49 13.03
N CYS A 15 -2.15 -14.74 11.93
CA CYS A 15 -2.83 -13.47 11.81
C CYS A 15 -4.35 -13.78 11.84
N ASP A 16 -4.98 -13.69 13.01
CA ASP A 16 -6.44 -13.74 13.15
C ASP A 16 -7.02 -12.42 12.60
N ARG A 17 -6.84 -12.19 11.29
CA ARG A 17 -7.56 -11.16 10.56
C ARG A 17 -8.77 -11.83 9.90
N PRO A 18 -9.98 -11.28 10.06
CA PRO A 18 -11.16 -11.83 9.43
C PRO A 18 -10.95 -11.90 7.91
N THR A 19 -11.32 -13.04 7.34
CA THR A 19 -11.08 -13.49 5.96
C THR A 19 -11.81 -12.68 4.88
N PHE A 20 -12.21 -11.43 5.16
CA PHE A 20 -13.04 -10.64 4.25
C PHE A 20 -12.48 -9.22 4.09
N TYR A 21 -11.45 -9.11 3.24
CA TYR A 21 -10.92 -7.84 2.71
C TYR A 21 -11.76 -7.27 1.55
N LEU A 22 -12.91 -7.87 1.23
CA LEU A 22 -13.99 -7.21 0.47
C LEU A 22 -14.37 -5.84 1.08
N ALA A 23 -14.07 -5.62 2.36
CA ALA A 23 -14.21 -4.32 3.02
C ALA A 23 -13.14 -3.30 2.59
N ILE A 24 -11.94 -3.71 2.15
CA ILE A 24 -10.84 -2.79 1.78
C ILE A 24 -11.01 -2.22 0.37
N THR A 25 -11.55 -3.00 -0.58
CA THR A 25 -12.00 -2.44 -1.87
C THR A 25 -13.17 -1.47 -1.69
N MET A 26 -13.89 -1.55 -0.55
CA MET A 26 -14.94 -0.63 -0.15
C MET A 26 -14.53 0.38 0.93
N ALA A 27 -13.27 0.34 1.41
CA ALA A 27 -12.79 1.25 2.43
C ALA A 27 -12.57 2.61 1.78
N LYS A 28 -12.95 3.67 2.48
CA LYS A 28 -12.70 5.02 2.00
C LYS A 28 -11.20 5.30 2.12
N PRO A 29 -10.52 5.74 1.06
CA PRO A 29 -9.12 6.11 1.19
C PRO A 29 -9.00 7.31 2.12
N ILE A 30 -8.10 7.21 3.11
CA ILE A 30 -7.89 8.27 4.10
C ILE A 30 -6.86 9.27 3.58
N LEU A 31 -5.83 8.80 2.87
CA LEU A 31 -4.82 9.67 2.26
C LEU A 31 -4.86 9.50 0.74
N THR A 32 -4.87 10.62 0.03
CA THR A 32 -4.76 10.63 -1.44
C THR A 32 -3.68 11.60 -1.87
N VAL A 33 -2.82 11.17 -2.80
CA VAL A 33 -1.77 12.01 -3.41
C VAL A 33 -1.87 11.94 -4.93
N LEU A 34 -1.85 13.09 -5.59
CA LEU A 34 -1.79 13.20 -7.04
C LEU A 34 -0.33 13.35 -7.47
N LEU A 35 0.14 12.57 -8.45
CA LEU A 35 1.49 12.64 -9.02
C LEU A 35 1.45 12.97 -10.52
N LYS A 36 1.99 14.13 -10.93
CA LYS A 36 2.02 14.61 -12.33
C LYS A 36 3.16 14.02 -13.17
N ARG A 37 3.45 12.74 -13.02
CA ARG A 37 4.54 12.06 -13.74
C ARG A 37 4.06 10.73 -14.34
N PRO A 38 4.76 10.17 -15.33
CA PRO A 38 4.39 8.88 -15.90
C PRO A 38 4.28 7.79 -14.81
N PHE A 39 3.37 6.83 -15.00
CA PHE A 39 3.05 5.84 -13.97
C PHE A 39 4.28 5.13 -13.37
N PRO A 40 5.26 4.61 -14.16
CA PRO A 40 6.39 3.91 -13.57
C PRO A 40 7.21 4.80 -12.62
N ASP A 41 7.35 6.09 -12.94
CA ASP A 41 8.07 7.04 -12.09
C ASP A 41 7.24 7.50 -10.89
N ALA A 42 5.92 7.55 -11.04
CA ALA A 42 4.98 7.83 -9.95
C ALA A 42 4.97 6.70 -8.93
N PHE A 43 4.88 5.46 -9.41
CA PHE A 43 4.89 4.28 -8.57
C PHE A 43 6.21 4.14 -7.81
N ARG A 44 7.36 4.24 -8.49
CA ARG A 44 8.69 4.21 -7.83
C ARG A 44 8.88 5.30 -6.79
N PHE A 45 8.30 6.48 -7.02
CA PHE A 45 8.33 7.56 -6.03
C PHE A 45 7.60 7.17 -4.74
N ILE A 46 6.43 6.54 -4.89
CA ILE A 46 5.66 6.03 -3.74
C ILE A 46 6.43 4.91 -3.03
N GLU A 47 6.99 3.94 -3.77
CA GLU A 47 7.81 2.87 -3.18
C GLU A 47 8.98 3.43 -2.37
N ALA A 48 9.74 4.37 -2.94
CA ALA A 48 10.88 5.00 -2.28
C ALA A 48 10.49 5.79 -1.04
N MET A 49 9.28 6.39 -1.01
CA MET A 49 8.74 7.10 0.14
C MET A 49 8.29 6.14 1.25
N LEU A 50 7.72 4.99 0.88
CA LEU A 50 7.24 3.99 1.82
C LEU A 50 8.37 3.16 2.45
N GLN A 51 9.48 2.95 1.73
CA GLN A 51 10.58 2.10 2.19
C GLN A 51 11.20 2.57 3.53
N PRO A 52 11.49 3.87 3.77
CA PRO A 52 11.95 4.36 5.08
C PRO A 52 10.96 4.14 6.23
N LEU A 53 9.67 4.02 5.93
CA LEU A 53 8.62 3.71 6.91
C LEU A 53 8.55 2.19 7.21
N GLY A 54 9.37 1.40 6.52
CA GLY A 54 9.48 -0.06 6.66
C GLY A 54 8.42 -0.83 5.86
N PHE A 55 7.74 -0.18 4.92
CA PHE A 55 6.81 -0.84 4.01
C PHE A 55 7.56 -1.30 2.75
N LEU A 56 7.38 -2.57 2.38
CA LEU A 56 8.02 -3.22 1.24
C LEU A 56 6.94 -3.79 0.31
N LEU A 57 7.18 -3.76 -1.00
CA LEU A 57 6.22 -4.28 -1.96
C LEU A 57 6.11 -5.81 -1.93
N LEU A 58 7.23 -6.50 -1.66
CA LEU A 58 7.24 -7.96 -1.51
C LEU A 58 6.70 -8.37 -0.15
N ASN A 59 5.73 -9.27 -0.14
CA ASN A 59 5.29 -9.91 1.08
C ASN A 59 6.48 -10.69 1.71
N PRO A 60 6.78 -10.48 3.01
CA PRO A 60 7.96 -11.08 3.64
C PRO A 60 7.89 -12.60 3.75
N GLU A 61 6.69 -13.19 3.73
CA GLU A 61 6.45 -14.63 3.83
C GLU A 61 6.42 -15.29 2.45
N SER A 62 5.55 -14.82 1.54
CA SER A 62 5.37 -15.43 0.22
C SER A 62 6.43 -14.99 -0.79
N ARG A 63 7.10 -13.85 -0.56
CA ARG A 63 8.01 -13.18 -1.50
C ARG A 63 7.35 -12.87 -2.84
N GLN A 64 6.04 -12.62 -2.81
CA GLN A 64 5.25 -12.22 -3.96
C GLN A 64 4.74 -10.80 -3.76
N ILE A 65 4.53 -10.11 -4.89
CA ILE A 65 3.78 -8.86 -4.91
C ILE A 65 2.32 -9.23 -5.08
N MET A 66 1.46 -8.66 -4.25
CA MET A 66 0.04 -9.00 -4.22
C MET A 66 -0.79 -7.82 -4.67
N HIS A 67 -1.80 -8.08 -5.50
CA HIS A 67 -2.91 -7.16 -5.73
C HIS A 67 -4.23 -7.87 -5.42
N TRP A 68 -5.31 -7.11 -5.41
CA TRP A 68 -6.67 -7.61 -5.26
C TRP A 68 -7.44 -7.50 -6.56
N SER A 69 -8.22 -8.53 -6.85
CA SER A 69 -9.24 -8.51 -7.91
C SER A 69 -10.49 -7.74 -7.45
N ASP A 70 -11.40 -7.49 -8.39
CA ASP A 70 -12.67 -6.80 -8.12
C ASP A 70 -13.63 -7.67 -7.29
N GLU A 71 -13.45 -8.99 -7.34
CA GLU A 71 -14.16 -9.99 -6.54
C GLU A 71 -13.60 -10.10 -5.11
N GLY A 72 -12.52 -9.39 -4.80
CA GLY A 72 -11.86 -9.43 -3.50
C GLY A 72 -10.98 -10.66 -3.32
N GLU A 73 -10.39 -11.19 -4.40
CA GLU A 73 -9.35 -12.22 -4.32
C GLU A 73 -7.96 -11.61 -4.32
N GLN A 74 -7.06 -12.13 -3.49
CA GLN A 74 -5.66 -11.70 -3.46
C GLN A 74 -4.86 -12.53 -4.46
N ILE A 75 -4.24 -11.87 -5.44
CA ILE A 75 -3.60 -12.50 -6.58
C ILE A 75 -2.13 -12.04 -6.66
N PRO A 76 -1.17 -12.96 -6.86
CA PRO A 76 0.22 -12.61 -7.07
C PRO A 76 0.43 -12.00 -8.46
N ILE A 77 1.22 -10.93 -8.54
CA ILE A 77 1.61 -10.30 -9.81
C ILE A 77 3.12 -10.11 -9.93
N PRO A 78 3.68 -10.22 -11.15
CA PRO A 78 5.03 -9.78 -11.44
C PRO A 78 5.18 -8.25 -11.36
N LEU A 79 6.36 -7.76 -10.99
CA LEU A 79 6.64 -6.32 -10.88
C LEU A 79 6.50 -5.57 -12.21
N ASP A 80 6.97 -6.18 -13.30
CA ASP A 80 6.88 -5.64 -14.66
C ASP A 80 5.42 -5.45 -15.09
N LYS A 81 4.52 -6.36 -14.68
CA LYS A 81 3.09 -6.26 -14.98
C LYS A 81 2.40 -5.07 -14.34
N ILE A 82 2.87 -4.58 -13.18
CA ILE A 82 2.28 -3.42 -12.51
C ILE A 82 2.32 -2.20 -13.42
N SER A 83 3.46 -1.94 -14.06
CA SER A 83 3.62 -0.79 -14.95
C SER A 83 2.90 -0.98 -16.28
N ASP A 84 2.99 -2.17 -16.86
CA ASP A 84 2.38 -2.49 -18.16
C ASP A 84 0.85 -2.41 -18.12
N GLU A 85 0.24 -2.82 -17.01
CA GLU A 85 -1.20 -3.01 -16.88
C GLU A 85 -1.91 -1.90 -16.09
N ALA A 86 -1.16 -0.95 -15.51
CA ALA A 86 -1.74 0.21 -14.84
C ALA A 86 -2.51 1.13 -15.81
N SER A 87 -1.98 1.33 -17.02
CA SER A 87 -2.60 2.21 -18.03
C SER A 87 -3.86 1.62 -18.65
N THR A 88 -4.00 0.29 -18.64
CA THR A 88 -5.22 -0.38 -19.12
C THR A 88 -6.28 -0.47 -18.03
N GLY A 89 -5.94 -0.12 -16.78
CA GLY A 89 -6.83 -0.25 -15.63
C GLY A 89 -7.04 -1.69 -15.16
N THR A 90 -6.31 -2.66 -15.72
CA THR A 90 -6.40 -4.08 -15.34
C THR A 90 -5.86 -4.28 -13.93
N ILE A 91 -4.71 -3.66 -13.63
CA ILE A 91 -4.14 -3.61 -12.28
C ILE A 91 -4.27 -2.18 -11.77
N LYS A 92 -4.95 -2.02 -10.64
CA LYS A 92 -5.28 -0.72 -10.04
C LYS A 92 -4.93 -0.61 -8.56
N ASN A 93 -4.28 -1.63 -8.01
CA ASN A 93 -3.90 -1.66 -6.61
C ASN A 93 -2.74 -2.62 -6.35
N VAL A 94 -2.09 -2.45 -5.20
CA VAL A 94 -1.15 -3.41 -4.61
C VAL A 94 -1.23 -3.34 -3.09
N GLN A 95 -0.62 -4.33 -2.44
CA GLN A 95 -0.30 -4.27 -1.02
C GLN A 95 1.19 -4.07 -0.78
N PHE A 96 1.49 -3.15 0.12
CA PHE A 96 2.78 -3.05 0.78
C PHE A 96 2.73 -3.73 2.14
N TRP A 97 3.89 -4.20 2.60
CA TRP A 97 4.01 -5.05 3.78
C TRP A 97 5.07 -4.49 4.71
N LYS A 98 4.73 -4.33 5.98
CA LYS A 98 5.67 -4.06 7.05
C LYS A 98 6.06 -5.34 7.79
N THR A 99 5.09 -6.22 8.01
CA THR A 99 5.26 -7.58 8.53
C THR A 99 4.32 -8.52 7.77
N GLY A 100 4.33 -9.83 8.06
CA GLY A 100 3.36 -10.76 7.46
C GLY A 100 1.91 -10.45 7.83
N CYS A 101 1.70 -9.81 8.99
CA CYS A 101 0.38 -9.41 9.48
C CYS A 101 0.11 -7.91 9.36
N ASP A 102 1.06 -7.08 8.93
CA ASP A 102 0.87 -5.63 8.80
C ASP A 102 1.08 -5.19 7.37
N ASP A 103 -0.02 -4.84 6.71
CA ASP A 103 -0.06 -4.41 5.33
C ASP A 103 -0.61 -2.99 5.19
N LEU A 104 -0.34 -2.40 4.03
CA LEU A 104 -0.88 -1.12 3.58
C LEU A 104 -1.42 -1.34 2.19
N PHE A 105 -2.74 -1.21 2.06
CA PHE A 105 -3.40 -1.29 0.76
C PHE A 105 -3.35 0.08 0.07
N MET A 106 -2.90 0.07 -1.19
CA MET A 106 -2.81 1.25 -2.03
C MET A 106 -3.46 0.97 -3.38
N SER A 107 -4.35 1.85 -3.79
CA SER A 107 -4.96 1.85 -5.11
C SER A 107 -4.54 3.07 -5.91
N TRP A 108 -4.74 3.04 -7.22
CA TRP A 108 -4.52 4.19 -8.08
C TRP A 108 -5.54 4.29 -9.22
N VAL A 109 -5.64 5.49 -9.79
CA VAL A 109 -6.42 5.77 -10.99
C VAL A 109 -5.69 6.80 -11.85
N ASP A 110 -5.80 6.61 -13.16
CA ASP A 110 -5.35 7.60 -14.13
C ASP A 110 -6.34 8.78 -14.17
N THR A 111 -5.82 10.01 -14.10
CA THR A 111 -6.61 11.23 -14.14
C THR A 111 -6.07 12.14 -15.22
N SER A 112 -6.86 13.13 -15.66
CA SER A 112 -6.39 14.13 -16.63
C SER A 112 -5.16 14.91 -16.16
N SER A 113 -4.92 14.99 -14.85
CA SER A 113 -3.82 15.75 -14.25
C SER A 113 -2.64 14.85 -13.80
N GLY A 114 -2.70 13.53 -14.03
CA GLY A 114 -1.69 12.57 -13.61
C GLY A 114 -2.28 11.39 -12.84
N TRP A 115 -1.48 10.74 -12.01
CA TRP A 115 -1.89 9.52 -11.29
C TRP A 115 -2.28 9.83 -9.86
N SER A 116 -3.51 9.47 -9.49
CA SER A 116 -4.01 9.61 -8.11
C SER A 116 -3.79 8.30 -7.37
N PHE A 117 -2.95 8.32 -6.33
CA PHE A 117 -2.70 7.20 -5.43
C PHE A 117 -3.48 7.39 -4.14
N SER A 118 -4.17 6.35 -3.72
CA SER A 118 -5.09 6.35 -2.59
C SER A 118 -4.67 5.27 -1.59
N PHE A 119 -4.44 5.68 -0.34
CA PHE A 119 -3.99 4.84 0.75
C PHE A 119 -5.13 4.57 1.73
N HIS A 120 -5.34 3.29 1.98
CA HIS A 120 -6.37 2.80 2.88
C HIS A 120 -5.70 2.38 4.17
N LEU A 121 -6.00 3.08 5.27
CA LEU A 121 -5.25 2.97 6.53
C LEU A 121 -5.95 2.09 7.56
N ASP A 122 -6.90 1.28 7.14
CA ASP A 122 -7.55 0.30 8.00
C ASP A 122 -6.53 -0.75 8.45
N GLY A 123 -6.48 -1.02 9.75
CA GLY A 123 -5.49 -1.94 10.31
C GLY A 123 -4.04 -1.42 10.38
N VAL A 124 -3.78 -0.18 9.95
CA VAL A 124 -2.46 0.46 10.12
C VAL A 124 -2.36 1.10 11.52
N ALA A 125 -1.24 0.88 12.22
CA ALA A 125 -1.02 1.48 13.54
C ALA A 125 -1.07 3.03 13.49
N PRO A 126 -1.65 3.71 14.50
CA PRO A 126 -1.82 5.18 14.49
C PRO A 126 -0.53 5.96 14.20
N GLU A 127 0.60 5.52 14.77
CA GLU A 127 1.91 6.17 14.60
C GLU A 127 2.37 6.11 13.15
N LEU A 128 2.09 5.00 12.46
CA LEU A 128 2.39 4.82 11.04
C LEU A 128 1.48 5.66 10.14
N LYS A 129 0.20 5.85 10.52
CA LYS A 129 -0.70 6.76 9.79
C LYS A 129 -0.15 8.19 9.80
N VAL A 130 0.31 8.66 10.96
CA VAL A 130 0.91 9.99 11.12
C VAL A 130 2.23 10.09 10.35
N ALA A 131 3.09 9.06 10.42
CA ALA A 131 4.35 9.05 9.70
C ALA A 131 4.16 9.10 8.17
N LEU A 132 3.19 8.36 7.64
CA LEU A 132 2.84 8.37 6.22
C LEU A 132 2.30 9.73 5.77
N ALA A 133 1.35 10.31 6.52
CA ALA A 133 0.83 11.65 6.23
C ALA A 133 1.93 12.71 6.26
N THR A 134 2.88 12.60 7.20
CA THR A 134 4.04 13.50 7.31
C THR A 134 4.98 13.35 6.11
N ALA A 135 5.31 12.11 5.73
CA ALA A 135 6.18 11.84 4.58
C ALA A 135 5.58 12.39 3.28
N LEU A 136 4.30 12.10 3.02
CA LEU A 136 3.58 12.63 1.86
C LEU A 136 3.51 14.15 1.87
N SER A 137 3.18 14.76 3.00
CA SER A 137 3.12 16.23 3.13
C SER A 137 4.47 16.87 2.87
N ASN A 138 5.56 16.32 3.41
CA ASN A 138 6.91 16.83 3.19
C ASN A 138 7.30 16.74 1.71
N SER A 139 7.10 15.58 1.09
CA SER A 139 7.34 15.39 -0.34
C SER A 139 6.55 16.39 -1.19
N VAL A 140 5.27 16.60 -0.87
CA VAL A 140 4.43 17.52 -1.62
C VAL A 140 4.88 18.98 -1.46
N LEU A 141 5.17 19.40 -0.22
CA LEU A 141 5.51 20.79 0.09
C LEU A 141 6.94 21.18 -0.34
N ILE A 142 7.86 20.22 -0.37
CA ILE A 142 9.28 20.46 -0.66
C ILE A 142 9.62 20.14 -2.11
N ASP A 143 9.26 18.94 -2.57
CA ASP A 143 9.74 18.42 -3.86
C ASP A 143 8.78 18.70 -5.01
N LEU A 144 7.48 18.77 -4.70
CA LEU A 144 6.43 18.78 -5.73
C LEU A 144 5.70 20.12 -5.86
N LYS A 145 5.84 21.04 -4.91
CA LYS A 145 5.05 22.27 -4.79
C LYS A 145 4.85 23.03 -6.11
N GLN A 146 5.90 23.16 -6.92
CA GLN A 146 5.86 23.94 -8.17
C GLN A 146 4.98 23.30 -9.26
N GLN A 147 4.58 22.04 -9.12
CA GLN A 147 3.80 21.30 -10.12
C GLN A 147 2.28 21.48 -9.95
N TYR A 148 1.81 21.99 -8.81
CA TYR A 148 0.40 21.88 -8.40
C TYR A 148 -0.32 23.22 -8.20
N GLU A 149 0.18 24.34 -8.75
CA GLU A 149 -0.39 25.71 -8.68
C GLU A 149 -1.73 25.81 -7.92
N ASP A 150 -2.85 25.59 -8.62
CA ASP A 150 -4.22 25.66 -8.07
C ASP A 150 -4.87 24.28 -7.82
N GLU A 151 -4.11 23.19 -7.93
CA GLU A 151 -4.61 21.82 -7.81
C GLU A 151 -4.36 21.21 -6.42
N CYS A 152 -5.18 20.23 -6.06
CA CYS A 152 -5.02 19.46 -4.81
C CYS A 152 -4.00 18.34 -5.01
N ALA A 153 -2.77 18.54 -4.50
CA ALA A 153 -1.70 17.55 -4.56
C ALA A 153 -1.85 16.44 -3.51
N PHE A 154 -2.38 16.78 -2.33
CA PHE A 154 -2.52 15.87 -1.19
C PHE A 154 -3.79 16.18 -0.43
N ARG A 155 -4.51 15.12 -0.02
CA ARG A 155 -5.76 15.21 0.73
C ARG A 155 -5.76 14.18 1.85
N ILE A 156 -6.31 14.59 2.99
CA ILE A 156 -6.68 13.72 4.11
C ILE A 156 -8.20 13.78 4.24
N ASP A 157 -8.86 12.64 4.08
CA ASP A 157 -10.30 12.50 4.23
C ASP A 157 -10.62 11.68 5.50
N PHE A 158 -11.50 12.22 6.33
CA PHE A 158 -12.09 11.52 7.47
C PHE A 158 -13.55 11.16 7.15
N ASP A 159 -14.14 10.26 7.92
CA ASP A 159 -15.57 9.96 7.88
C ASP A 159 -16.41 11.03 8.60
#